data_AF-A0A5F2AZJ7-F1
#
_entry.id   AF-A0A5F2AZJ7-F1
#
_cell.length_a   1.000
_cell.length_b   1.000
_cell.length_c   1.000
_cell.angle_alpha   90.00
_cell.angle_beta   90.00
_cell.angle_gamma   90.00
#
_symmetry.space_group_name_H-M   'P 1'
#
loop_
_entity.id
_entity.type
_entity.pdbx_description
1 polymer ?
#
loop_
_entity_poly.entity_id
_entity_poly.type
_entity_poly.pdbx_seq_one_letter_code
_entity_poly.pdbx_strand_id
1 'polypeptide(L)'
;EVGFASSNDQEFEACSYLSSIAPENVVISSLSRAVEKEIEISWKAIQRAPKPRIHIVYPISAFTIQNVLKTTEEKVLERISESVAYAKSLVGSRGEVQFSGEHFGDSLENLDFAVEAFRTALNYGADVVNLPNTVERYRPWLFVSMVKAVTNALPEDSKISIHTHNDLGMATATTVESYFSGAVQLETALNGLGERAGNTNTYEVAIALHNCGVDVPLNFSAIYETSRLVSYLSDIPIYEKAPLIGEDVISHRSGIHQDGVAKTRHLQKGAYRAFDAALIGRPEGDRIEFTSQSGRSAVFCILKDAGEDITLEQAGKLQPILKKISEESGRGELSLNEIQIEWNKMKAISSASDFQAKDLSEQV
;
A
#
# COMPACT_ATOMS: atom_id res chain seq x y z
N GLU A 1 -8.19 5.37 -12.49
CA GLU A 1 -8.45 6.73 -13.00
C GLU A 1 -7.24 7.18 -13.79
N VAL A 2 -7.42 7.75 -14.99
CA VAL A 2 -6.30 8.13 -15.87
C VAL A 2 -5.86 9.58 -15.72
N GLY A 3 -6.64 10.43 -15.05
CA GLY A 3 -6.27 11.82 -14.78
C GLY A 3 -7.45 12.76 -14.62
N PHE A 4 -7.15 14.06 -14.67
CA PHE A 4 -8.11 15.16 -14.64
C PHE A 4 -8.05 15.95 -15.95
N ALA A 5 -8.73 15.44 -16.99
CA ALA A 5 -8.57 15.87 -18.37
C ALA A 5 -8.80 17.38 -18.63
N SER A 6 -9.60 18.07 -17.81
CA SER A 6 -9.81 19.52 -17.97
C SER A 6 -8.78 20.40 -17.26
N SER A 7 -7.74 19.83 -16.66
CA SER A 7 -6.71 20.62 -15.97
C SER A 7 -5.84 21.41 -16.96
N ASN A 8 -5.41 20.77 -18.06
CA ASN A 8 -4.63 21.36 -19.15
C ASN A 8 -4.59 20.41 -20.37
N ASP A 9 -4.09 20.91 -21.50
CA ASP A 9 -4.05 20.16 -22.77
C ASP A 9 -3.18 18.89 -22.70
N GLN A 10 -2.08 18.89 -21.93
CA GLN A 10 -1.23 17.70 -21.80
C GLN A 10 -1.96 16.57 -21.07
N GLU A 11 -2.71 16.92 -20.02
CA GLU A 11 -3.52 15.98 -19.25
C GLU A 11 -4.67 15.41 -20.11
N PHE A 12 -5.30 16.26 -20.93
CA PHE A 12 -6.30 15.82 -21.91
C PHE A 12 -5.73 14.80 -22.90
N GLU A 13 -4.59 15.10 -23.51
CA GLU A 13 -3.94 14.21 -24.48
C GLU A 13 -3.50 12.90 -23.83
N ALA A 14 -2.97 12.93 -22.61
CA ALA A 14 -2.63 11.73 -21.85
C ALA A 14 -3.86 10.85 -21.57
N CYS A 15 -4.96 11.45 -21.08
CA CYS A 15 -6.21 10.74 -20.85
C CYS A 15 -6.78 10.13 -22.15
N SER A 16 -6.74 10.89 -23.26
CA SER A 16 -7.19 10.46 -24.59
C SER A 16 -6.37 9.29 -25.13
N TYR A 17 -5.05 9.36 -24.99
CA TYR A 17 -4.15 8.27 -25.37
C TYR A 17 -4.42 7.01 -24.55
N LEU A 18 -4.41 7.10 -23.22
CA LEU A 18 -4.64 5.97 -22.31
C LEU A 18 -6.02 5.34 -22.52
N SER A 19 -7.05 6.16 -22.75
CA SER A 19 -8.40 5.72 -23.13
C SER A 19 -8.39 4.90 -24.42
N SER A 20 -7.63 5.32 -25.43
CA SER A 20 -7.60 4.65 -26.74
C SER A 20 -6.88 3.30 -26.76
N ILE A 21 -6.00 3.05 -25.79
CA ILE A 21 -5.25 1.78 -25.66
C ILE A 21 -5.80 0.88 -24.54
N ALA A 22 -6.91 1.27 -23.90
CA ALA A 22 -7.46 0.57 -22.76
C ALA A 22 -7.99 -0.83 -23.14
N PRO A 23 -7.70 -1.88 -22.36
CA PRO A 23 -8.30 -3.19 -22.55
C PRO A 23 -9.82 -3.19 -22.35
N GLU A 24 -10.53 -4.07 -23.06
CA GLU A 24 -12.00 -4.22 -23.02
C GLU A 24 -12.58 -4.44 -21.60
N ASN A 25 -11.82 -5.06 -20.70
CA ASN A 25 -12.27 -5.38 -19.35
C ASN A 25 -11.94 -4.29 -18.31
N VAL A 26 -11.30 -3.19 -18.68
CA VAL A 26 -10.84 -2.14 -17.74
C VAL A 26 -11.76 -0.92 -17.82
N VAL A 27 -12.23 -0.45 -16.67
CA VAL A 27 -12.97 0.82 -16.56
C VAL A 27 -11.98 1.99 -16.55
N ILE A 28 -12.16 2.95 -17.46
CA ILE A 28 -11.32 4.15 -17.56
C ILE A 28 -12.09 5.35 -17.04
N SER A 29 -11.64 5.87 -15.89
CA SER A 29 -12.21 7.06 -15.24
C SER A 29 -11.43 8.33 -15.57
N SER A 30 -12.11 9.46 -15.78
CA SER A 30 -11.53 10.81 -15.72
C SER A 30 -12.28 11.63 -14.68
N LEU A 31 -11.54 12.30 -13.80
CA LEU A 31 -12.09 13.23 -12.82
C LEU A 31 -12.61 14.50 -13.53
N SER A 32 -13.72 15.04 -13.03
CA SER A 32 -14.31 16.31 -13.43
C SER A 32 -14.91 17.00 -12.21
N ARG A 33 -14.78 18.33 -12.13
CA ARG A 33 -15.67 19.10 -11.23
C ARG A 33 -17.10 19.06 -11.76
N ALA A 34 -18.06 19.38 -10.90
CA ALA A 34 -19.46 19.58 -11.27
C ALA A 34 -19.65 20.88 -12.08
N VAL A 35 -19.06 20.94 -13.28
CA VAL A 35 -19.14 22.06 -14.23
C VAL A 35 -19.33 21.47 -15.62
N GLU A 36 -20.42 21.83 -16.30
CA GLU A 36 -20.84 21.26 -17.59
C GLU A 36 -19.70 21.17 -18.62
N LYS A 37 -18.97 22.28 -18.81
CA LYS A 37 -17.84 22.34 -19.74
C LYS A 37 -16.70 21.36 -19.39
N GLU A 38 -16.42 21.14 -18.11
CA GLU A 38 -15.38 20.18 -17.68
C GLU A 38 -15.83 18.74 -17.84
N ILE A 39 -17.13 18.48 -17.62
CA ILE A 39 -17.74 17.18 -17.86
C ILE A 39 -17.66 16.83 -19.34
N GLU A 40 -17.93 17.78 -20.24
CA GLU A 40 -17.74 17.58 -21.69
C GLU A 40 -16.29 17.26 -22.06
N ILE A 41 -15.32 17.96 -21.49
CA ILE A 41 -13.90 17.74 -21.77
C ILE A 41 -13.49 16.34 -21.28
N SER A 42 -13.89 15.98 -20.06
CA SER A 42 -13.63 14.67 -19.48
C SER A 42 -14.22 13.56 -20.34
N TRP A 43 -15.47 13.72 -20.80
CA TRP A 43 -16.10 12.80 -21.75
C TRP A 43 -15.31 12.68 -23.06
N LYS A 44 -14.96 13.80 -23.69
CA LYS A 44 -14.21 13.82 -24.95
C LYS A 44 -12.87 13.09 -24.83
N ALA A 45 -12.21 13.20 -23.66
CA ALA A 45 -10.96 12.51 -23.38
C ALA A 45 -11.14 10.98 -23.27
N ILE A 46 -12.21 10.50 -22.64
CA ILE A 46 -12.34 9.06 -22.33
C ILE A 46 -13.31 8.27 -23.20
N GLN A 47 -14.10 8.92 -24.08
CA GLN A 47 -15.17 8.28 -24.86
C GLN A 47 -14.72 7.16 -25.81
N ARG A 48 -13.40 7.05 -26.07
CA ARG A 48 -12.78 5.99 -26.89
C ARG A 48 -12.50 4.71 -26.10
N ALA A 49 -12.55 4.76 -24.77
CA ALA A 49 -12.39 3.59 -23.94
C ALA A 49 -13.59 2.65 -24.12
N PRO A 50 -13.40 1.32 -24.07
CA PRO A 50 -14.51 0.38 -24.11
C PRO A 50 -15.50 0.54 -22.94
N LYS A 51 -14.98 0.88 -21.76
CA LYS A 51 -15.76 1.12 -20.53
C LYS A 51 -15.39 2.48 -19.91
N PRO A 52 -15.90 3.60 -20.45
CA PRO A 52 -15.62 4.92 -19.90
C PRO A 52 -16.40 5.16 -18.61
N ARG A 53 -15.82 5.92 -17.68
CA ARG A 53 -16.49 6.40 -16.47
C ARG A 53 -16.21 7.89 -16.27
N ILE A 54 -17.25 8.71 -16.18
CA ILE A 54 -17.06 10.10 -15.74
C ILE A 54 -17.12 10.11 -14.22
N HIS A 55 -16.08 10.63 -13.56
CA HIS A 55 -16.03 10.79 -12.13
C HIS A 55 -16.24 12.26 -11.76
N ILE A 56 -17.42 12.59 -11.23
CA ILE A 56 -17.76 13.92 -10.76
C ILE A 56 -17.38 14.05 -9.28
N VAL A 57 -16.80 15.19 -8.92
CA VAL A 57 -16.57 15.57 -7.53
C VAL A 57 -17.29 16.87 -7.17
N TYR A 58 -17.91 16.90 -5.98
CA TYR A 58 -18.46 18.12 -5.39
C TYR A 58 -18.43 18.09 -3.85
N PRO A 59 -18.10 19.19 -3.15
CA PRO A 59 -18.03 19.20 -1.68
C PRO A 59 -19.37 19.07 -0.99
N ILE A 60 -19.40 18.29 0.11
CA ILE A 60 -20.62 18.04 0.89
C ILE A 60 -20.48 18.27 2.41
N SER A 61 -19.29 18.59 2.91
CA SER A 61 -19.12 18.88 4.35
C SER A 61 -19.74 20.23 4.73
N ALA A 62 -20.33 20.29 5.92
CA ALA A 62 -20.92 21.52 6.46
C ALA A 62 -19.92 22.69 6.42
N PHE A 63 -18.67 22.43 6.82
CA PHE A 63 -17.61 23.43 6.82
C PHE A 63 -17.38 24.01 5.41
N THR A 64 -17.26 23.17 4.39
CA THR A 64 -16.97 23.61 3.02
C THR A 64 -18.17 24.31 2.40
N ILE A 65 -19.39 23.82 2.64
CA ILE A 65 -20.62 24.47 2.16
C ILE A 65 -20.73 25.90 2.71
N GLN A 66 -20.53 26.07 4.02
CA GLN A 66 -20.70 27.36 4.70
C GLN A 66 -19.55 28.33 4.41
N ASN A 67 -18.30 27.87 4.51
CA ASN A 67 -17.14 28.76 4.55
C ASN A 67 -16.43 28.93 3.20
N VAL A 68 -16.53 27.94 2.30
CA VAL A 68 -15.85 27.94 1.01
C VAL A 68 -16.84 28.24 -0.13
N LEU A 69 -17.87 27.41 -0.28
CA LEU A 69 -18.88 27.58 -1.32
C LEU A 69 -19.83 28.74 -1.04
N LYS A 70 -20.05 29.06 0.24
CA LYS A 70 -20.96 30.11 0.71
C LYS A 70 -22.35 29.96 0.10
N THR A 71 -22.87 28.74 0.14
CA THR A 71 -24.14 28.33 -0.46
C THR A 71 -25.01 27.55 0.55
N THR A 72 -26.17 27.07 0.11
CA THR A 72 -27.08 26.25 0.92
C THR A 72 -27.05 24.78 0.49
N GLU A 73 -27.48 23.90 1.39
CA GLU A 73 -27.59 22.46 1.12
C GLU A 73 -28.50 22.17 -0.08
N GLU A 74 -29.60 22.90 -0.27
CA GLU A 74 -30.51 22.72 -1.41
C GLU A 74 -29.82 23.00 -2.75
N LYS A 75 -29.01 24.07 -2.80
CA LYS A 75 -28.23 24.41 -4.00
C LYS A 75 -27.13 23.40 -4.28
N VAL A 76 -26.59 22.76 -3.23
CA VAL A 76 -25.63 21.66 -3.38
C VAL A 76 -26.33 20.46 -4.02
N LEU A 77 -27.52 20.07 -3.54
CA LEU A 77 -28.29 18.97 -4.13
C LEU A 77 -28.69 19.26 -5.59
N GLU A 78 -29.12 20.50 -5.89
CA GLU A 78 -29.40 20.95 -7.26
C GLU A 78 -28.17 20.74 -8.15
N ARG A 79 -27.00 21.23 -7.70
CA ARG A 79 -25.74 21.10 -8.46
C ARG A 79 -25.32 19.65 -8.68
N ILE A 80 -25.49 18.79 -7.69
CA ILE A 80 -25.23 17.35 -7.80
C ILE A 80 -26.17 16.74 -8.83
N SER A 81 -27.47 16.98 -8.73
CA SER A 81 -28.47 16.43 -9.64
C SER A 81 -28.22 16.83 -11.11
N GLU A 82 -27.97 18.12 -11.37
CA GLU A 82 -27.71 18.65 -12.71
C GLU A 82 -26.44 18.04 -13.32
N SER A 83 -25.34 18.04 -12.56
CA SER A 83 -24.04 17.57 -13.06
C SER A 83 -24.04 16.07 -13.32
N VAL A 84 -24.60 15.26 -12.41
CA VAL A 84 -24.69 13.81 -12.55
C VAL A 84 -25.61 13.43 -13.72
N ALA A 85 -26.79 14.07 -13.83
CA ALA A 85 -27.70 13.82 -14.94
C ALA A 85 -27.06 14.19 -16.28
N TYR A 86 -26.32 15.31 -16.34
CA TYR A 86 -25.61 15.71 -17.55
C TYR A 86 -24.53 14.70 -17.93
N ALA A 87 -23.67 14.27 -16.99
CA ALA A 87 -22.69 13.22 -17.27
C ALA A 87 -23.35 11.91 -17.73
N LYS A 88 -24.46 11.51 -17.10
CA LYS A 88 -25.20 10.31 -17.52
C LYS A 88 -25.77 10.45 -18.94
N SER A 89 -26.20 11.65 -19.34
CA SER A 89 -26.66 11.91 -20.70
C SER A 89 -25.56 11.76 -21.77
N LEU A 90 -24.31 12.09 -21.43
CA LEU A 90 -23.16 11.92 -22.33
C LEU A 90 -22.70 10.47 -22.41
N VAL A 91 -22.58 9.80 -21.25
CA VAL A 91 -22.08 8.42 -21.16
C VAL A 91 -23.11 7.41 -21.68
N GLY A 92 -24.40 7.69 -21.48
CA GLY A 92 -25.50 6.80 -21.85
C GLY A 92 -25.37 5.41 -21.21
N SER A 93 -25.66 4.37 -21.98
CA SER A 93 -25.50 2.97 -21.55
C SER A 93 -24.10 2.39 -21.78
N ARG A 94 -23.16 3.18 -22.34
CA ARG A 94 -21.81 2.69 -22.69
C ARG A 94 -20.87 2.65 -21.50
N GLY A 95 -21.19 3.34 -20.42
CA GLY A 95 -20.27 3.51 -19.30
C GLY A 95 -20.97 3.86 -18.00
N GLU A 96 -20.19 4.31 -17.05
CA GLU A 96 -20.64 4.59 -15.68
C GLU A 96 -20.44 6.07 -15.32
N VAL A 97 -21.20 6.54 -14.34
CA VAL A 97 -20.95 7.80 -13.64
C VAL A 97 -20.62 7.50 -12.19
N GLN A 98 -19.52 8.06 -11.70
CA GLN A 98 -19.18 8.02 -10.28
C GLN A 98 -19.31 9.43 -9.69
N PHE A 99 -19.88 9.53 -8.49
CA PHE A 99 -19.97 10.78 -7.75
C PHE A 99 -19.19 10.71 -6.43
N SER A 100 -18.24 11.61 -6.24
CA SER A 100 -17.53 11.85 -4.98
C SER A 100 -18.13 13.01 -4.21
N GLY A 101 -18.55 12.72 -2.98
CA GLY A 101 -18.87 13.76 -1.99
C GLY A 101 -17.60 14.25 -1.31
N GLU A 102 -16.93 15.25 -1.88
CA GLU A 102 -15.66 15.75 -1.34
C GLU A 102 -15.81 16.24 0.12
N HIS A 103 -14.79 15.96 0.92
CA HIS A 103 -14.77 16.16 2.38
C HIS A 103 -15.81 15.37 3.17
N PHE A 104 -16.34 14.27 2.63
CA PHE A 104 -17.24 13.38 3.36
C PHE A 104 -16.72 12.98 4.75
N GLY A 105 -15.41 12.70 4.90
CA GLY A 105 -14.81 12.39 6.21
C GLY A 105 -14.93 13.49 7.28
N ASP A 106 -15.35 14.69 6.89
CA ASP A 106 -15.60 15.86 7.76
C ASP A 106 -17.10 16.21 7.86
N SER A 107 -17.99 15.33 7.39
CA SER A 107 -19.45 15.50 7.39
C SER A 107 -20.14 14.93 8.65
N LEU A 108 -19.46 14.90 9.80
CA LEU A 108 -20.04 14.37 11.05
C LEU A 108 -21.26 15.17 11.52
N GLU A 109 -21.21 16.49 11.39
CA GLU A 109 -22.28 17.39 11.82
C GLU A 109 -23.47 17.43 10.86
N ASN A 110 -23.28 17.01 9.61
CA ASN A 110 -24.30 16.99 8.56
C ASN A 110 -24.39 15.64 7.84
N LEU A 111 -24.25 14.53 8.57
CA LEU A 111 -24.24 13.18 8.00
C LEU A 111 -25.56 12.84 7.28
N ASP A 112 -26.71 13.28 7.81
CA ASP A 112 -28.01 13.08 7.17
C ASP A 112 -28.07 13.76 5.79
N PHE A 113 -27.51 14.98 5.69
CA PHE A 113 -27.37 15.67 4.41
C PHE A 113 -26.42 14.93 3.46
N ALA A 114 -25.28 14.42 3.97
CA ALA A 114 -24.34 13.64 3.15
C ALA A 114 -25.01 12.39 2.55
N VAL A 115 -25.84 11.68 3.33
CA VAL A 115 -26.66 10.56 2.84
C VAL A 115 -27.61 11.02 1.73
N GLU A 116 -28.29 12.15 1.91
CA GLU A 116 -29.20 12.70 0.89
C GLU A 116 -28.47 13.14 -0.38
N ALA A 117 -27.24 13.66 -0.27
CA ALA A 117 -26.40 14.01 -1.41
C ALA A 117 -26.04 12.76 -2.24
N PHE A 118 -25.66 11.65 -1.60
CA PHE A 118 -25.39 10.39 -2.29
C PHE A 118 -26.67 9.78 -2.89
N ARG A 119 -27.79 9.82 -2.16
CA ARG A 119 -29.10 9.38 -2.69
C ARG A 119 -29.51 10.19 -3.91
N THR A 120 -29.29 11.50 -3.88
CA THR A 120 -29.52 12.40 -5.00
C THR A 120 -28.66 12.00 -6.20
N ALA A 121 -27.36 11.78 -6.00
CA ALA A 121 -26.48 11.34 -7.09
C ALA A 121 -26.97 10.03 -7.73
N LEU A 122 -27.33 9.02 -6.93
CA LEU A 122 -27.88 7.76 -7.45
C LEU A 122 -29.19 7.96 -8.23
N ASN A 123 -30.12 8.74 -7.70
CA ASN A 123 -31.41 9.02 -8.34
C ASN A 123 -31.26 9.71 -9.71
N TYR A 124 -30.20 10.49 -9.91
CA TYR A 124 -29.91 11.20 -11.16
C TYR A 124 -28.91 10.46 -12.07
N GLY A 125 -28.54 9.23 -11.73
CA GLY A 125 -27.86 8.31 -12.64
C GLY A 125 -26.39 8.01 -12.34
N ALA A 126 -25.90 8.35 -11.14
CA ALA A 126 -24.63 7.81 -10.67
C ALA A 126 -24.75 6.29 -10.48
N ASP A 127 -23.76 5.55 -10.97
CA ASP A 127 -23.64 4.10 -10.83
C ASP A 127 -22.76 3.73 -9.62
N VAL A 128 -21.91 4.66 -9.16
CA VAL A 128 -21.02 4.52 -8.00
C VAL A 128 -21.04 5.80 -7.17
N VAL A 129 -21.13 5.68 -5.85
CA VAL A 129 -20.90 6.80 -4.93
C VAL A 129 -19.59 6.58 -4.18
N ASN A 130 -18.72 7.58 -4.20
CA ASN A 130 -17.40 7.54 -3.58
C ASN A 130 -17.37 8.43 -2.33
N LEU A 131 -16.89 7.87 -1.25
CA LEU A 131 -16.85 8.47 0.08
C LEU A 131 -15.39 8.77 0.42
N PRO A 132 -14.92 10.00 0.17
CA PRO A 132 -13.54 10.35 0.45
C PRO A 132 -13.31 10.76 1.91
N ASN A 133 -12.27 10.20 2.53
CA ASN A 133 -11.61 10.80 3.69
C ASN A 133 -10.55 11.80 3.19
N THR A 134 -11.01 12.91 2.61
CA THR A 134 -10.16 13.87 1.86
C THR A 134 -8.98 14.38 2.68
N VAL A 135 -9.19 14.59 3.98
CA VAL A 135 -8.15 14.90 4.96
C VAL A 135 -8.40 13.99 6.15
N GLU A 136 -7.41 13.18 6.53
CA GLU A 136 -7.53 12.27 7.66
C GLU A 136 -7.45 13.06 8.98
N ARG A 137 -8.61 13.40 9.56
CA ARG A 137 -8.71 14.21 10.80
C ARG A 137 -8.91 13.39 12.06
N TYR A 138 -9.56 12.24 11.91
CA TYR A 138 -10.05 11.42 13.03
C TYR A 138 -9.57 9.98 12.89
N ARG A 139 -9.89 9.15 13.88
CA ARG A 139 -9.53 7.73 13.89
C ARG A 139 -10.41 6.90 12.93
N PRO A 140 -9.90 5.77 12.39
CA PRO A 140 -10.57 4.93 11.40
C PRO A 140 -12.02 4.59 11.72
N TRP A 141 -12.30 4.14 12.95
CA TRP A 141 -13.64 3.73 13.36
C TRP A 141 -14.71 4.81 13.17
N LEU A 142 -14.35 6.09 13.30
CA LEU A 142 -15.31 7.19 13.13
C LEU A 142 -15.68 7.36 11.66
N PHE A 143 -14.71 7.26 10.75
CA PHE A 143 -14.98 7.26 9.32
C PHE A 143 -15.75 6.01 8.89
N VAL A 144 -15.34 4.84 9.38
CA VAL A 144 -15.98 3.54 9.08
C VAL A 144 -17.43 3.51 9.57
N SER A 145 -17.75 4.13 10.71
CA SER A 145 -19.15 4.23 11.16
C SER A 145 -20.00 5.12 10.25
N MET A 146 -19.44 6.19 9.69
CA MET A 146 -20.10 7.02 8.68
C MET A 146 -20.33 6.24 7.38
N VAL A 147 -19.32 5.48 6.91
CA VAL A 147 -19.47 4.58 5.75
C VAL A 147 -20.61 3.60 5.99
N LYS A 148 -20.63 2.92 7.14
CA LYS A 148 -21.70 1.99 7.49
C LYS A 148 -23.09 2.66 7.53
N ALA A 149 -23.17 3.89 8.03
CA ALA A 149 -24.41 4.66 8.04
C ALA A 149 -24.90 4.95 6.60
N VAL A 150 -23.99 5.35 5.70
CA VAL A 150 -24.32 5.56 4.28
C VAL A 150 -24.74 4.25 3.62
N THR A 151 -23.96 3.17 3.77
CA THR A 151 -24.29 1.85 3.20
C THR A 151 -25.67 1.37 3.64
N ASN A 152 -26.03 1.54 4.92
CA ASN A 152 -27.33 1.11 5.44
C ASN A 152 -28.51 1.99 4.96
N ALA A 153 -28.25 3.24 4.60
CA ALA A 153 -29.30 4.21 4.24
C ALA A 153 -29.56 4.31 2.73
N LEU A 154 -28.67 3.74 1.92
CA LEU A 154 -28.80 3.64 0.47
C LEU A 154 -29.35 2.26 0.06
N PRO A 155 -29.86 2.09 -1.17
CA PRO A 155 -30.29 0.79 -1.69
C PRO A 155 -29.18 -0.25 -1.58
N GLU A 156 -29.54 -1.51 -1.29
CA GLU A 156 -28.60 -2.61 -1.02
C GLU A 156 -27.62 -2.88 -2.18
N ASP A 157 -28.03 -2.60 -3.41
CA ASP A 157 -27.24 -2.77 -4.63
C ASP A 157 -26.36 -1.56 -4.99
N SER A 158 -26.34 -0.52 -4.14
CA SER A 158 -25.50 0.66 -4.36
C SER A 158 -24.02 0.31 -4.30
N LYS A 159 -23.27 0.67 -5.35
CA LYS A 159 -21.81 0.51 -5.35
C LYS A 159 -21.17 1.63 -4.53
N ILE A 160 -20.71 1.28 -3.33
CA ILE A 160 -19.98 2.18 -2.43
C ILE A 160 -18.47 2.08 -2.70
N SER A 161 -17.86 3.21 -3.04
CA SER A 161 -16.43 3.40 -3.19
C SER A 161 -15.85 4.20 -2.03
N ILE A 162 -14.61 3.92 -1.66
CA ILE A 162 -13.90 4.61 -0.58
C ILE A 162 -12.58 5.16 -1.11
N HIS A 163 -12.25 6.40 -0.73
CA HIS A 163 -11.01 7.07 -1.09
C HIS A 163 -10.40 7.73 0.15
N THR A 164 -9.37 7.15 0.76
CA THR A 164 -8.79 7.74 1.98
C THR A 164 -7.36 8.25 1.78
N HIS A 165 -7.09 9.43 2.35
CA HIS A 165 -5.75 9.99 2.49
C HIS A 165 -5.11 9.59 3.82
N ASN A 166 -3.79 9.75 3.91
CA ASN A 166 -2.97 9.15 4.95
C ASN A 166 -2.35 10.16 5.95
N ASP A 167 -3.01 11.29 6.19
CA ASP A 167 -2.45 12.40 6.99
C ASP A 167 -2.04 12.01 8.42
N LEU A 168 -2.68 10.99 9.01
CA LEU A 168 -2.38 10.44 10.34
C LEU A 168 -1.83 9.00 10.28
N GLY A 169 -1.49 8.51 9.08
CA GLY A 169 -0.91 7.18 8.88
C GLY A 169 -1.92 6.04 9.04
N MET A 170 -3.23 6.28 8.89
CA MET A 170 -4.26 5.25 9.11
C MET A 170 -5.13 4.97 7.87
N ALA A 171 -4.73 5.40 6.67
CA ALA A 171 -5.48 5.21 5.43
C ALA A 171 -5.74 3.73 5.13
N THR A 172 -4.69 2.89 5.19
CA THR A 172 -4.80 1.45 4.96
C THR A 172 -5.82 0.80 5.91
N ALA A 173 -5.76 1.12 7.20
CA ALA A 173 -6.70 0.58 8.19
C ALA A 173 -8.14 1.03 7.91
N THR A 174 -8.33 2.32 7.62
CA THR A 174 -9.66 2.89 7.33
C THR A 174 -10.28 2.24 6.09
N THR A 175 -9.48 2.05 5.03
CA THR A 175 -9.93 1.44 3.78
C THR A 175 -10.27 -0.04 3.95
N VAL A 176 -9.45 -0.82 4.65
CA VAL A 176 -9.72 -2.24 4.94
C VAL A 176 -11.00 -2.42 5.78
N GLU A 177 -11.17 -1.63 6.84
CA GLU A 177 -12.36 -1.72 7.71
C GLU A 177 -13.64 -1.24 6.99
N SER A 178 -13.51 -0.32 6.04
CA SER A 178 -14.63 0.14 5.22
C SER A 178 -15.09 -0.94 4.22
N TYR A 179 -14.18 -1.79 3.71
CA TYR A 179 -14.56 -2.97 2.92
C TYR A 179 -15.49 -3.89 3.72
N PHE A 180 -15.13 -4.22 4.97
CA PHE A 180 -15.98 -5.02 5.87
C PHE A 180 -17.25 -4.29 6.35
N SER A 181 -17.39 -3.00 6.02
CA SER A 181 -18.59 -2.19 6.29
C SER A 181 -19.46 -1.97 5.03
N GLY A 182 -19.19 -2.71 3.95
CA GLY A 182 -20.01 -2.75 2.73
C GLY A 182 -19.46 -1.95 1.56
N ALA A 183 -18.25 -1.37 1.66
CA ALA A 183 -17.59 -0.83 0.49
C ALA A 183 -17.13 -1.95 -0.45
N VAL A 184 -17.37 -1.75 -1.75
CA VAL A 184 -17.04 -2.73 -2.81
C VAL A 184 -15.98 -2.24 -3.78
N GLN A 185 -15.64 -0.95 -3.73
CA GLN A 185 -14.57 -0.34 -4.51
C GLN A 185 -13.63 0.44 -3.57
N LEU A 186 -12.32 0.28 -3.74
CA LEU A 186 -11.30 0.90 -2.89
C LEU A 186 -10.33 1.68 -3.78
N GLU A 187 -10.35 2.99 -3.69
CA GLU A 187 -9.43 3.87 -4.43
C GLU A 187 -8.10 3.93 -3.69
N THR A 188 -7.03 3.58 -4.41
CA THR A 188 -5.68 3.45 -3.87
C THR A 188 -4.66 3.95 -4.88
N ALA A 189 -3.42 4.18 -4.43
CA ALA A 189 -2.31 4.53 -5.28
C ALA A 189 -1.10 3.60 -5.06
N LEU A 190 -0.39 3.33 -6.17
CA LEU A 190 0.89 2.63 -6.12
C LEU A 190 1.87 3.44 -5.25
N ASN A 191 2.59 2.73 -4.38
CA ASN A 191 3.49 3.30 -3.37
C ASN A 191 2.83 4.32 -2.41
N GLY A 192 1.49 4.39 -2.35
CA GLY A 192 0.79 5.39 -1.54
C GLY A 192 0.97 6.82 -2.06
N LEU A 193 1.26 7.02 -3.35
CA LEU A 193 1.37 8.36 -3.92
C LEU A 193 0.05 9.14 -3.83
N GLY A 194 0.15 10.47 -3.81
CA GLY A 194 -1.02 11.36 -3.77
C GLY A 194 -0.74 12.65 -3.02
N GLU A 195 -1.80 13.41 -2.76
CA GLU A 195 -1.72 14.66 -2.00
C GLU A 195 -1.14 14.45 -0.59
N ARG A 196 -0.25 15.36 -0.16
CA ARG A 196 0.32 15.45 1.20
C ARG A 196 1.03 14.16 1.63
N ALA A 197 0.45 13.41 2.57
CA ALA A 197 0.96 12.13 3.05
C ALA A 197 0.58 10.95 2.14
N GLY A 198 -0.19 11.21 1.07
CA GLY A 198 -0.55 10.22 0.05
C GLY A 198 -1.99 9.73 0.13
N ASN A 199 -2.36 8.95 -0.88
CA ASN A 199 -3.57 8.12 -0.85
C ASN A 199 -3.29 6.81 -0.11
N THR A 200 -4.34 6.03 0.12
CA THR A 200 -4.20 4.63 0.57
C THR A 200 -3.23 3.85 -0.32
N ASN A 201 -2.31 3.12 0.28
CA ASN A 201 -1.33 2.30 -0.44
C ASN A 201 -1.98 1.03 -1.02
N THR A 202 -1.90 0.86 -2.34
CA THR A 202 -2.48 -0.31 -3.05
C THR A 202 -1.96 -1.64 -2.51
N TYR A 203 -0.66 -1.75 -2.25
CA TYR A 203 -0.04 -3.02 -1.88
C TYR A 203 -0.44 -3.43 -0.45
N GLU A 204 -0.47 -2.47 0.46
CA GLU A 204 -0.84 -2.73 1.86
C GLU A 204 -2.27 -3.22 1.98
N VAL A 205 -3.23 -2.56 1.32
CA VAL A 205 -4.63 -2.99 1.31
C VAL A 205 -4.79 -4.36 0.65
N ALA A 206 -4.11 -4.59 -0.48
CA ALA A 206 -4.19 -5.86 -1.20
C ALA A 206 -3.74 -7.05 -0.33
N ILE A 207 -2.58 -6.92 0.34
CA ILE A 207 -2.05 -7.98 1.21
C ILE A 207 -2.87 -8.10 2.50
N ALA A 208 -3.34 -6.99 3.07
CA ALA A 208 -4.20 -7.03 4.25
C ALA A 208 -5.50 -7.80 3.98
N LEU A 209 -6.20 -7.48 2.89
CA LEU A 209 -7.43 -8.18 2.48
C LEU A 209 -7.17 -9.64 2.14
N HIS A 210 -6.09 -9.94 1.42
CA HIS A 210 -5.69 -11.32 1.14
C HIS A 210 -5.47 -12.14 2.41
N ASN A 211 -4.78 -11.56 3.39
CA ASN A 211 -4.55 -12.20 4.69
C ASN A 211 -5.85 -12.42 5.48
N CYS A 212 -6.89 -11.63 5.22
CA CYS A 212 -8.25 -11.84 5.73
C CYS A 212 -9.05 -12.87 4.92
N GLY A 213 -8.47 -13.51 3.90
CA GLY A 213 -9.13 -14.51 3.06
C GLY A 213 -10.02 -13.93 1.95
N VAL A 214 -9.88 -12.63 1.66
CA VAL A 214 -10.58 -11.98 0.55
C VAL A 214 -9.86 -12.29 -0.76
N ASP A 215 -10.63 -12.63 -1.80
CA ASP A 215 -10.10 -12.76 -3.16
C ASP A 215 -9.81 -11.38 -3.73
N VAL A 216 -8.52 -11.05 -3.87
CA VAL A 216 -8.05 -9.76 -4.39
C VAL A 216 -7.51 -10.00 -5.80
N PRO A 217 -8.13 -9.44 -6.85
CA PRO A 217 -7.80 -9.75 -8.25
C PRO A 217 -6.57 -8.98 -8.74
N LEU A 218 -5.46 -9.02 -7.98
CA LEU A 218 -4.18 -8.43 -8.36
C LEU A 218 -3.11 -9.51 -8.51
N ASN A 219 -2.19 -9.30 -9.46
CA ASN A 219 -1.00 -10.12 -9.56
C ASN A 219 0.02 -9.72 -8.48
N PHE A 220 0.02 -10.41 -7.34
CA PHE A 220 0.91 -10.08 -6.23
C PHE A 220 2.39 -10.22 -6.59
N SER A 221 2.78 -11.16 -7.46
CA SER A 221 4.18 -11.35 -7.82
C SER A 221 4.79 -10.16 -8.55
N ALA A 222 3.97 -9.22 -9.04
CA ALA A 222 4.43 -7.99 -9.69
C ALA A 222 4.60 -6.81 -8.71
N ILE A 223 4.18 -6.93 -7.44
CA ILE A 223 4.14 -5.82 -6.48
C ILE A 223 5.53 -5.19 -6.29
N TYR A 224 6.55 -5.99 -5.99
CA TYR A 224 7.86 -5.45 -5.68
C TYR A 224 8.51 -4.75 -6.88
N GLU A 225 8.50 -5.38 -8.06
CA GLU A 225 9.03 -4.78 -9.30
C GLU A 225 8.27 -3.50 -9.66
N THR A 226 6.93 -3.54 -9.62
CA THR A 226 6.09 -2.36 -9.88
C THR A 226 6.43 -1.22 -8.93
N SER A 227 6.64 -1.52 -7.65
CA SER A 227 6.99 -0.50 -6.66
C SER A 227 8.33 0.17 -6.94
N ARG A 228 9.34 -0.60 -7.36
CA ARG A 228 10.65 -0.06 -7.78
C ARG A 228 10.54 0.80 -9.03
N LEU A 229 9.74 0.36 -10.02
CA LEU A 229 9.49 1.14 -11.24
C LEU A 229 8.78 2.45 -10.92
N VAL A 230 7.75 2.42 -10.09
CA VAL A 230 7.02 3.62 -9.65
C VAL A 230 7.95 4.58 -8.91
N SER A 231 8.78 4.08 -7.99
CA SER A 231 9.77 4.88 -7.27
C SER A 231 10.77 5.55 -8.20
N TYR A 232 11.23 4.83 -9.23
CA TYR A 232 12.12 5.38 -10.26
C TYR A 232 11.43 6.46 -11.11
N LEU A 233 10.19 6.21 -11.55
CA LEU A 233 9.45 7.15 -12.40
C LEU A 233 8.98 8.41 -11.67
N SER A 234 8.68 8.30 -10.36
CA SER A 234 8.23 9.43 -9.55
C SER A 234 9.35 10.20 -8.86
N ASP A 235 10.60 9.69 -8.90
CA ASP A 235 11.75 10.21 -8.16
C ASP A 235 11.51 10.30 -6.64
N ILE A 236 10.67 9.40 -6.11
CA ILE A 236 10.38 9.29 -4.68
C ILE A 236 10.94 7.96 -4.15
N PRO A 237 11.94 7.99 -3.26
CA PRO A 237 12.56 6.78 -2.74
C PRO A 237 11.58 6.01 -1.84
N ILE A 238 11.69 4.69 -1.86
CA ILE A 238 10.96 3.82 -0.92
C ILE A 238 11.66 3.90 0.43
N TYR A 239 10.91 4.27 1.47
CA TYR A 239 11.38 4.20 2.85
C TYR A 239 11.82 2.76 3.19
N GLU A 240 13.02 2.61 3.76
CA GLU A 240 13.63 1.31 4.06
C GLU A 240 12.73 0.37 4.88
N LYS A 241 11.90 0.92 5.78
CA LYS A 241 10.96 0.15 6.61
C LYS A 241 9.50 0.33 6.16
N ALA A 242 9.28 0.76 4.91
CA ALA A 242 7.96 0.76 4.32
C ALA A 242 7.38 -0.67 4.37
N PRO A 243 6.11 -0.84 4.79
CA PRO A 243 5.48 -2.16 4.79
C PRO A 243 5.60 -2.82 3.42
N LEU A 244 5.85 -4.14 3.41
CA LEU A 244 5.99 -4.99 2.22
C LEU A 244 7.23 -4.73 1.34
N ILE A 245 7.41 -3.49 0.89
CA ILE A 245 8.34 -3.09 -0.17
C ILE A 245 9.65 -2.48 0.34
N GLY A 246 9.72 -2.11 1.62
CA GLY A 246 10.94 -1.60 2.25
C GLY A 246 12.03 -2.66 2.29
N GLU A 247 13.27 -2.27 2.05
CA GLU A 247 14.42 -3.18 2.05
C GLU A 247 14.54 -3.93 3.39
N ASP A 248 14.40 -3.22 4.52
CA ASP A 248 14.60 -3.71 5.88
C ASP A 248 13.42 -4.53 6.44
N VAL A 249 12.26 -4.57 5.78
CA VAL A 249 11.05 -5.19 6.35
C VAL A 249 11.14 -6.71 6.48
N ILE A 250 12.09 -7.33 5.77
CA ILE A 250 12.39 -8.77 5.79
C ILE A 250 13.63 -9.10 6.65
N SER A 251 14.24 -8.10 7.29
CA SER A 251 15.45 -8.27 8.09
C SER A 251 15.10 -8.61 9.54
N HIS A 252 15.78 -9.62 10.09
CA HIS A 252 15.63 -10.08 11.47
C HIS A 252 16.95 -9.92 12.23
N ARG A 253 16.97 -9.00 13.20
CA ARG A 253 18.19 -8.60 13.94
C ARG A 253 18.29 -9.16 15.37
N SER A 254 17.14 -9.44 16.01
CA SER A 254 17.09 -10.00 17.37
C SER A 254 17.37 -11.51 17.34
N GLY A 255 18.24 -12.00 18.24
CA GLY A 255 18.60 -13.42 18.33
C GLY A 255 17.41 -14.37 18.49
N ILE A 256 16.34 -13.96 19.18
CA ILE A 256 15.12 -14.75 19.36
C ILE A 256 14.33 -14.84 18.05
N HIS A 257 14.23 -13.73 17.32
CA HIS A 257 13.53 -13.69 16.02
C HIS A 257 14.27 -14.56 15.00
N GLN A 258 15.59 -14.44 14.95
CA GLN A 258 16.46 -15.18 14.03
C GLN A 258 16.32 -16.70 14.22
N ASP A 259 16.30 -17.19 15.46
CA ASP A 259 16.09 -18.61 15.75
C ASP A 259 14.71 -19.10 15.30
N GLY A 260 13.65 -18.33 15.55
CA GLY A 260 12.29 -18.67 15.11
C GLY A 260 12.14 -18.68 13.60
N VAL A 261 12.71 -17.70 12.90
CA VAL A 261 12.74 -17.61 11.44
C VAL A 261 13.48 -18.80 10.85
N ALA A 262 14.69 -19.09 11.34
CA ALA A 262 15.49 -20.22 10.85
C ALA A 262 14.74 -21.56 10.97
N LYS A 263 14.03 -21.78 12.08
CA LYS A 263 13.26 -23.01 12.32
C LYS A 263 11.99 -23.11 11.47
N THR A 264 11.35 -21.98 11.17
CA THR A 264 10.06 -21.95 10.47
C THR A 264 10.18 -21.58 8.99
N ARG A 265 11.40 -21.40 8.47
CA ARG A 265 11.62 -20.85 7.12
C ARG A 265 10.98 -21.62 5.96
N HIS A 266 10.79 -22.92 6.16
CA HIS A 266 10.24 -23.86 5.17
C HIS A 266 8.72 -24.06 5.31
N LEU A 267 8.09 -23.41 6.30
CA LEU A 267 6.65 -23.48 6.53
C LEU A 267 5.96 -22.30 5.84
N GLN A 268 4.72 -22.53 5.41
CA GLN A 268 3.87 -21.49 4.83
C GLN A 268 3.62 -20.32 5.81
N LYS A 269 3.50 -20.61 7.12
CA LYS A 269 3.42 -19.61 8.18
C LYS A 269 4.74 -19.59 8.96
N GLY A 270 5.46 -18.48 8.88
CA GLY A 270 6.66 -18.23 9.69
C GLY A 270 6.32 -17.68 11.07
N ALA A 271 7.20 -17.89 12.05
CA ALA A 271 7.01 -17.37 13.41
C ALA A 271 7.00 -15.83 13.49
N TYR A 272 7.64 -15.16 12.53
CA TYR A 272 7.84 -13.69 12.51
C TYR A 272 7.58 -13.06 11.13
N ARG A 273 6.75 -13.72 10.30
CA ARG A 273 6.41 -13.26 8.95
C ARG A 273 4.93 -12.93 8.85
N ALA A 274 4.61 -11.72 8.42
CA ALA A 274 3.23 -11.33 8.09
C ALA A 274 2.81 -11.79 6.68
N PHE A 275 3.78 -12.01 5.79
CA PHE A 275 3.62 -12.50 4.42
C PHE A 275 4.88 -13.26 4.00
N ASP A 276 4.80 -14.10 2.97
CA ASP A 276 5.97 -14.67 2.32
C ASP A 276 6.52 -13.65 1.31
N ALA A 277 7.81 -13.30 1.38
CA ALA A 277 8.44 -12.36 0.47
C ALA A 277 8.27 -12.78 -1.00
N ALA A 278 8.28 -14.08 -1.29
CA ALA A 278 8.07 -14.61 -2.63
C ALA A 278 6.65 -14.30 -3.18
N LEU A 279 5.64 -14.17 -2.30
CA LEU A 279 4.26 -13.83 -2.68
C LEU A 279 4.20 -12.52 -3.46
N ILE A 280 5.00 -11.53 -3.03
CA ILE A 280 5.01 -10.19 -3.60
C ILE A 280 6.10 -9.99 -4.66
N GLY A 281 6.75 -11.08 -5.10
CA GLY A 281 7.80 -11.07 -6.11
C GLY A 281 9.14 -10.51 -5.63
N ARG A 282 9.41 -10.53 -4.32
CA ARG A 282 10.75 -10.16 -3.84
C ARG A 282 11.75 -11.27 -4.17
N PRO A 283 12.90 -10.93 -4.78
CA PRO A 283 13.93 -11.92 -5.09
C PRO A 283 14.62 -12.45 -3.83
N GLU A 284 14.67 -11.62 -2.79
CA GLU A 284 15.27 -11.91 -1.50
C GLU A 284 14.19 -12.36 -0.51
N GLY A 285 14.39 -13.53 0.09
CA GLY A 285 13.65 -13.96 1.28
C GLY A 285 14.24 -13.35 2.56
N ASP A 286 13.70 -13.72 3.71
CA ASP A 286 14.16 -13.23 5.02
C ASP A 286 15.69 -13.16 5.17
N ARG A 287 16.17 -12.04 5.69
CA ARG A 287 17.59 -11.80 5.92
C ARG A 287 17.90 -11.83 7.42
N ILE A 288 18.86 -12.67 7.81
CA ILE A 288 19.40 -12.69 9.17
C ILE A 288 20.61 -11.76 9.20
N GLU A 289 20.51 -10.66 9.96
CA GLU A 289 21.60 -9.67 10.10
C GLU A 289 22.21 -9.74 11.50
N PHE A 290 23.54 -9.76 11.58
CA PHE A 290 24.21 -9.86 12.88
C PHE A 290 24.25 -8.53 13.62
N THR A 291 23.78 -8.53 14.86
CA THR A 291 23.91 -7.43 15.83
C THR A 291 24.48 -7.94 17.16
N SER A 292 24.76 -7.03 18.10
CA SER A 292 25.17 -7.39 19.47
C SER A 292 24.16 -8.26 20.23
N GLN A 293 22.89 -8.30 19.77
CA GLN A 293 21.82 -9.14 20.30
C GLN A 293 21.68 -10.49 19.59
N SER A 294 22.43 -10.72 18.51
CA SER A 294 22.37 -11.96 17.74
C SER A 294 23.01 -13.12 18.51
N GLY A 295 22.32 -14.26 18.50
CA GLY A 295 22.79 -15.49 19.14
C GLY A 295 23.64 -16.36 18.22
N ARG A 296 24.15 -17.47 18.76
CA ARG A 296 24.95 -18.44 17.98
C ARG A 296 24.20 -19.00 16.75
N SER A 297 22.87 -19.15 16.83
CA SER A 297 22.06 -19.64 15.72
C SER A 297 22.12 -18.70 14.52
N ALA A 298 22.21 -17.39 14.76
CA ALA A 298 22.32 -16.39 13.71
C ALA A 298 23.68 -16.46 13.00
N VAL A 299 24.77 -16.55 13.77
CA VAL A 299 26.13 -16.74 13.23
C VAL A 299 26.20 -17.99 12.36
N PHE A 300 25.63 -19.10 12.85
CA PHE A 300 25.56 -20.34 12.10
C PHE A 300 24.80 -20.16 10.79
N CYS A 301 23.59 -19.57 10.81
CA CYS A 301 22.80 -19.37 9.59
C CYS A 301 23.50 -18.45 8.59
N ILE A 302 24.02 -17.29 9.03
CA ILE A 302 24.70 -16.31 8.17
C ILE A 302 25.87 -16.97 7.41
N LEU A 303 26.73 -17.69 8.13
CA LEU A 303 27.89 -18.33 7.52
C LEU A 303 27.49 -19.54 6.66
N LYS A 304 26.48 -20.33 7.07
CA LYS A 304 25.99 -21.46 6.27
C LYS A 304 25.34 -21.00 4.97
N ASP A 305 24.54 -19.94 5.01
CA ASP A 305 23.92 -19.33 3.82
C ASP A 305 24.98 -18.69 2.90
N ALA A 306 26.11 -18.23 3.45
CA ALA A 306 27.28 -17.80 2.68
C ALA A 306 28.15 -18.96 2.14
N GLY A 307 27.74 -20.22 2.35
CA GLY A 307 28.43 -21.41 1.85
C GLY A 307 29.59 -21.91 2.72
N GLU A 308 29.76 -21.39 3.94
CA GLU A 308 30.83 -21.80 4.84
C GLU A 308 30.46 -23.09 5.59
N ASP A 309 31.44 -23.98 5.78
CA ASP A 309 31.26 -25.18 6.58
C ASP A 309 31.55 -24.92 8.06
N ILE A 310 30.54 -24.40 8.75
CA ILE A 310 30.58 -24.10 10.18
C ILE A 310 29.63 -25.03 10.96
N THR A 311 30.02 -25.37 12.19
CA THR A 311 29.18 -26.08 13.17
C THR A 311 28.54 -25.13 14.19
N LEU A 312 27.45 -25.55 14.85
CA LEU A 312 26.82 -24.76 15.92
C LEU A 312 27.77 -24.49 17.11
N GLU A 313 28.74 -25.38 17.38
CA GLU A 313 29.74 -25.18 18.42
C GLU A 313 30.72 -24.05 18.03
N GLN A 314 31.24 -24.09 16.81
CA GLN A 314 32.12 -23.05 16.28
C GLN A 314 31.40 -21.70 16.22
N ALA A 315 30.14 -21.68 15.79
CA ALA A 315 29.31 -20.48 15.83
C ALA A 315 29.15 -19.94 17.27
N GLY A 316 29.05 -20.83 18.27
CA GLY A 316 29.03 -20.46 19.69
C GLY A 316 30.33 -19.84 20.19
N LYS A 317 31.49 -20.27 19.67
CA LYS A 317 32.81 -19.68 20.00
C LYS A 317 33.05 -18.34 19.27
N LEU A 318 32.54 -18.21 18.05
CA LEU A 318 32.68 -17.00 17.23
C LEU A 318 31.75 -15.87 17.70
N GLN A 319 30.56 -16.19 18.20
CA GLN A 319 29.54 -15.20 18.58
C GLN A 319 30.02 -14.14 19.59
N PRO A 320 30.74 -14.48 20.68
CA PRO A 320 31.24 -13.47 21.63
C PRO A 320 32.26 -12.50 21.01
N ILE A 321 33.07 -12.98 20.06
CA ILE A 321 34.06 -12.17 19.33
C ILE A 321 33.32 -11.14 18.48
N LEU A 322 32.37 -11.61 17.68
CA LEU A 322 31.55 -10.74 16.82
C LEU A 322 30.73 -9.74 17.64
N LYS A 323 30.18 -10.15 18.78
CA LYS A 323 29.44 -9.26 19.68
C LYS A 323 30.30 -8.08 20.12
N LYS A 324 31.54 -8.34 20.55
CA LYS A 324 32.48 -7.30 20.97
C LYS A 324 32.80 -6.32 19.84
N ILE A 325 33.04 -6.82 18.62
CA ILE A 325 33.31 -5.98 17.45
C ILE A 325 32.09 -5.12 17.10
N SER A 326 30.89 -5.69 17.15
CA SER A 326 29.62 -4.99 16.93
C SER A 326 29.45 -3.83 17.93
N GLU A 327 29.70 -4.07 19.22
CA GLU A 327 29.63 -3.06 20.28
C GLU A 327 30.69 -1.95 20.13
N GLU A 328 31.92 -2.30 19.73
CA GLU A 328 33.02 -1.36 19.55
C GLU A 328 32.91 -0.52 18.27
N SER A 329 32.27 -1.05 17.23
CA SER A 329 32.12 -0.37 15.93
C SER A 329 31.22 0.87 15.98
N GLY A 330 30.36 0.99 17.01
CA GLY A 330 29.34 2.04 17.13
C GLY A 330 28.21 1.97 16.10
N ARG A 331 28.30 1.11 15.07
CA ARG A 331 27.28 0.91 14.03
C ARG A 331 26.21 -0.12 14.40
N GLY A 332 26.48 -0.97 15.39
CA GLY A 332 25.55 -2.00 15.88
C GLY A 332 25.41 -3.23 14.98
N GLU A 333 25.64 -3.13 13.68
CA GLU A 333 25.55 -4.22 12.70
C GLU A 333 26.92 -4.60 12.12
N LEU A 334 27.11 -5.89 11.85
CA LEU A 334 28.29 -6.41 11.14
C LEU A 334 27.92 -6.91 9.74
N SER A 335 28.72 -6.50 8.76
CA SER A 335 28.63 -7.02 7.39
C SER A 335 29.10 -8.48 7.31
N LEU A 336 28.63 -9.20 6.28
CA LEU A 336 29.08 -10.56 6.01
C LEU A 336 30.61 -10.66 5.88
N ASN A 337 31.25 -9.67 5.26
CA ASN A 337 32.71 -9.62 5.12
C ASN A 337 33.42 -9.52 6.47
N GLU A 338 32.93 -8.66 7.38
CA GLU A 338 33.49 -8.55 8.74
C GLU A 338 33.35 -9.88 9.50
N ILE A 339 32.21 -10.56 9.36
CA ILE A 339 31.97 -11.88 9.97
C ILE A 339 32.90 -12.95 9.39
N GLN A 340 33.06 -12.98 8.05
CA GLN A 340 33.93 -13.93 7.35
C GLN A 340 35.42 -13.73 7.68
N ILE A 341 35.86 -12.49 7.89
CA ILE A 341 37.24 -12.19 8.32
C ILE A 341 37.53 -12.87 9.67
N GLU A 342 36.64 -12.72 10.65
CA GLU A 342 36.83 -13.34 11.97
C GLU A 342 36.68 -14.86 11.91
N TRP A 343 35.76 -15.37 11.09
CA TRP A 343 35.65 -16.80 10.84
C TRP A 343 36.95 -17.39 10.25
N ASN A 344 37.55 -16.73 9.26
CA ASN A 344 38.81 -17.16 8.66
C ASN A 344 39.98 -17.12 9.65
N LYS A 345 40.04 -16.11 10.52
CA LYS A 345 41.03 -16.07 11.63
C LYS A 345 40.85 -17.26 12.57
N MET A 346 39.62 -17.57 12.96
CA MET A 346 39.31 -18.70 13.84
C MET A 346 39.64 -20.05 13.19
N LYS A 347 39.36 -20.22 11.89
CA LYS A 347 39.76 -21.41 11.11
C LYS A 347 41.28 -21.57 11.09
N ALA A 348 42.02 -20.50 10.83
CA ALA A 348 43.49 -20.53 10.79
C ALA A 348 44.10 -20.96 12.13
N ILE A 349 43.58 -20.45 13.25
CA ILE A 349 44.03 -20.83 14.60
C ILE A 349 43.72 -22.30 14.88
N SER A 350 42.51 -22.78 14.54
CA SER A 350 42.11 -24.17 14.76
C SER A 350 42.96 -25.14 13.92
N SER A 351 43.26 -24.77 12.68
CA SER A 351 44.17 -25.55 11.82
C SER A 351 45.61 -25.58 12.34
N ALA A 352 46.08 -24.51 13.00
CA ALA A 352 47.42 -24.45 13.60
C ALA A 352 47.50 -25.27 14.90
N SER A 353 46.45 -25.32 15.70
CA SER A 353 46.37 -26.22 16.87
C SER A 353 46.26 -27.69 16.45
N ASP A 354 45.54 -27.99 15.36
CA ASP A 354 45.50 -29.34 14.80
C ASP A 354 46.85 -29.74 14.15
N PHE A 355 47.60 -28.76 13.63
CA PHE A 355 48.97 -28.98 13.14
C PHE A 355 49.93 -29.29 14.29
N GLN A 356 49.86 -28.55 15.41
CA GLN A 356 50.66 -28.87 16.61
C GLN A 356 50.28 -30.20 17.26
N ALA A 357 49.00 -30.59 17.22
CA ALA A 357 48.55 -31.88 17.73
C ALA A 357 49.00 -33.06 16.84
N LYS A 358 49.07 -32.87 15.51
CA LYS A 358 49.62 -33.87 14.59
C LYS A 358 51.14 -34.01 14.72
N ASP A 359 51.87 -32.91 14.85
CA ASP A 359 53.34 -32.93 15.01
C ASP A 359 53.78 -33.59 16.32
N LEU A 360 52.97 -33.50 17.38
CA LEU A 360 53.23 -34.20 18.65
C LEU A 360 52.84 -35.68 18.63
N SER A 361 52.06 -36.14 17.65
CA SER A 361 51.67 -37.55 17.52
C SER A 361 52.61 -38.39 16.65
N GLU A 362 53.54 -37.75 15.91
CA GLU A 362 54.59 -38.43 15.13
C GLU A 362 55.95 -38.51 15.88
N GLN A 363 56.00 -38.12 17.17
CA GLN A 363 57.18 -38.22 18.02
C GLN A 363 57.00 -39.07 19.29
N VAL A 364 56.10 -40.07 19.27
CA VAL A 364 56.00 -41.08 20.34
C VAL A 364 56.29 -42.48 19.80
#